data_AF-A0A9P5Q1W2-F1
#
_entry.id   AF-A0A9P5Q1W2-F1
#
_cell.length_a   1.000
_cell.length_b   1.000
_cell.length_c   1.000
_cell.angle_alpha   90.00
_cell.angle_beta   90.00
_cell.angle_gamma   90.00
#
_symmetry.space_group_name_H-M   'P 1'
#
loop_
_entity.id
_entity.type
_entity.pdbx_description
1 polymer ?
#
loop_
_entity_poly.entity_id
_entity_poly.type
_entity_poly.pdbx_seq_one_letter_code
_entity_poly.pdbx_strand_id
1 'polypeptide(L)'
;MAKGTLVDGVICFRCRHSTTPRTNIDAAGLLQRFRSEYGTATVDTKEVTEMLNAVDKDFEDYETEILLLQSRILYIKTQQTRLKEHAVDLRYLNSPIRKVPNEILLRIFDYACYRNLLQEFPWSEEFKFSPSTPVVDPLKHLPAMSISSVCARWRSVALSASAIWSRISLELSPENSRLQDRRFVLSGFS
;
A
#
# COMPACT_ATOMS: atom_id res chain seq x y z
N MET A 1 57.74 -16.83 30.57
CA MET A 1 56.65 -17.73 31.04
C MET A 1 55.37 -17.29 30.37
N ALA A 2 54.79 -18.17 29.58
CA ALA A 2 53.53 -17.98 28.87
C ALA A 2 52.32 -17.91 29.81
N LYS A 3 51.25 -17.27 29.33
CA LYS A 3 49.79 -17.50 29.55
C LYS A 3 49.10 -16.14 29.50
N GLY A 4 48.04 -15.91 28.73
CA GLY A 4 47.24 -16.77 27.89
C GLY A 4 46.09 -15.90 27.42
N THR A 5 45.94 -15.79 26.11
CA THR A 5 44.84 -15.15 25.39
C THR A 5 43.55 -15.92 25.67
N LEU A 6 42.50 -15.22 26.10
CA LEU A 6 41.11 -15.66 25.96
C LEU A 6 40.30 -14.42 25.54
N VAL A 7 40.18 -14.23 24.23
CA VAL A 7 39.14 -13.36 23.69
C VAL A 7 37.89 -14.23 23.63
N ASP A 8 37.07 -14.17 24.68
CA ASP A 8 35.80 -14.87 24.72
C ASP A 8 34.92 -14.38 23.56
N GLY A 9 34.66 -15.27 22.62
CA GLY A 9 33.82 -14.99 21.46
C GLY A 9 32.38 -14.75 21.87
N VAL A 10 31.86 -13.56 21.58
CA VAL A 10 30.44 -13.23 21.79
C VAL A 10 29.63 -13.94 20.72
N ILE A 11 29.09 -15.11 21.06
CA ILE A 11 28.16 -15.83 20.19
C ILE A 11 26.81 -15.10 20.25
N CYS A 12 26.26 -14.73 19.09
CA CYS A 12 24.89 -14.23 19.02
C CYS A 12 23.91 -15.32 19.51
N PHE A 13 23.22 -15.08 20.63
CA PHE A 13 22.27 -16.03 21.25
C PHE A 13 21.17 -16.52 20.29
N ARG A 14 20.87 -15.75 19.24
CA ARG A 14 19.80 -16.03 18.28
C ARG A 14 20.30 -16.63 16.96
N CYS A 15 21.57 -16.38 16.61
CA CYS A 15 22.19 -16.76 15.33
C CYS A 15 23.08 -18.02 15.48
N ARG A 16 23.58 -18.30 16.69
CA ARG A 16 24.61 -19.30 17.01
C ARG A 16 25.90 -19.23 16.17
N HIS A 17 26.07 -18.18 15.36
CA HIS A 17 27.32 -17.88 14.67
C HIS A 17 28.27 -17.13 15.61
N SER A 18 29.54 -17.52 15.57
CA SER A 18 30.63 -16.78 16.20
C SER A 18 31.09 -15.71 15.21
N THR A 19 30.98 -14.44 15.57
CA THR A 19 31.49 -13.32 14.77
C THR A 19 32.95 -13.00 15.12
N THR A 20 33.67 -13.96 15.70
CA THR A 20 35.08 -13.79 16.03
C THR A 20 35.90 -13.85 14.73
N PRO A 21 36.63 -12.78 14.37
CA PRO A 21 37.48 -12.81 13.20
C PRO A 21 38.53 -13.92 13.36
N ARG A 22 38.82 -14.65 12.28
CA ARG A 22 39.89 -15.65 12.23
C ARG A 22 41.26 -14.98 12.31
N THR A 23 41.34 -13.74 11.82
CA THR A 23 42.56 -12.93 11.86
C THR A 23 42.45 -11.82 12.90
N ASN A 24 43.42 -11.74 13.81
CA ASN A 24 43.62 -10.58 14.66
C ASN A 24 44.71 -9.71 14.04
N ILE A 25 44.29 -8.71 13.25
CA ILE A 25 45.20 -7.83 12.51
C ILE A 25 45.73 -6.74 13.46
N ASP A 26 46.98 -6.86 13.89
CA ASP A 26 47.68 -5.79 14.60
C ASP A 26 48.18 -4.73 13.60
N ALA A 27 47.41 -3.64 13.48
CA ALA A 27 47.71 -2.53 12.57
C ALA A 27 49.08 -1.87 12.85
N ALA A 28 49.52 -1.81 14.12
CA ALA A 28 50.80 -1.19 14.47
C ALA A 28 51.99 -2.07 14.07
N GLY A 29 51.90 -3.38 14.34
CA GLY A 29 52.89 -4.37 13.91
C GLY A 29 53.02 -4.45 12.38
N LEU A 30 51.90 -4.40 11.66
CA LEU A 30 51.90 -4.39 10.18
C LEU A 30 52.63 -3.17 9.61
N LEU A 31 52.35 -1.97 10.12
CA LEU A 31 53.02 -0.75 9.69
C LEU A 31 54.54 -0.78 9.96
N GLN A 32 54.96 -1.46 11.04
CA GLN A 32 56.38 -1.62 11.35
C GLN A 32 57.07 -2.60 10.41
N ARG A 33 56.42 -3.71 10.02
CA ARG A 33 56.93 -4.63 8.98
C ARG A 33 57.12 -3.91 7.65
N PHE A 34 56.12 -3.14 7.19
CA PHE A 34 56.24 -2.35 5.95
C PHE A 34 57.41 -1.35 5.93
N ARG A 35 57.87 -0.89 7.10
CA ARG A 35 58.96 0.08 7.24
C ARG A 35 60.34 -0.54 7.44
N SER A 36 60.43 -1.84 7.71
CA SER A 36 61.70 -2.49 8.11
C SER A 36 62.06 -3.71 7.26
N GLU A 37 61.08 -4.41 6.67
CA GLU A 37 61.31 -5.55 5.79
C GLU A 37 61.45 -5.08 4.34
N TYR A 38 62.65 -5.23 3.76
CA TYR A 38 62.92 -4.95 2.35
C TYR A 38 63.79 -6.06 1.73
N GLY A 39 63.58 -6.37 0.45
CA GLY A 39 64.31 -7.42 -0.29
C GLY A 39 63.61 -8.78 -0.33
N THR A 40 63.97 -9.62 -1.30
CA THR A 40 63.30 -10.92 -1.59
C THR A 40 63.54 -12.01 -0.55
N ALA A 41 64.45 -11.81 0.41
CA ALA A 41 64.84 -12.81 1.41
C ALA A 41 64.18 -12.62 2.79
N THR A 42 63.45 -11.53 3.01
CA THR A 42 62.94 -11.14 4.35
C THR A 42 61.44 -11.37 4.53
N VAL A 43 60.68 -11.48 3.45
CA VAL A 43 59.22 -11.65 3.50
C VAL A 43 58.88 -13.13 3.29
N ASP A 44 58.32 -13.78 4.32
CA ASP A 44 57.70 -15.09 4.17
C ASP A 44 56.39 -14.93 3.39
N THR A 45 56.49 -15.08 2.07
CA THR A 45 55.36 -14.95 1.14
C THR A 45 54.22 -15.94 1.45
N LYS A 46 54.52 -17.04 2.14
CA LYS A 46 53.52 -18.02 2.56
C LYS A 46 52.69 -17.53 3.74
N GLU A 47 53.35 -16.95 4.75
CA GLU A 47 52.66 -16.35 5.92
C GLU A 47 51.71 -15.22 5.48
N VAL A 48 52.17 -14.35 4.58
CA VAL A 48 51.36 -13.23 4.05
C VAL A 48 50.17 -13.74 3.24
N THR A 49 50.35 -14.76 2.40
CA THR A 49 49.24 -15.34 1.61
C THR A 49 48.22 -16.08 2.47
N GLU A 50 48.65 -16.77 3.52
CA GLU A 50 47.75 -17.39 4.49
C GLU A 50 46.93 -16.34 5.26
N MET A 51 47.54 -15.22 5.67
CA MET A 51 46.82 -14.10 6.28
C MET A 51 45.80 -13.48 5.32
N LEU A 52 46.18 -13.23 4.06
CA LEU A 52 45.27 -12.68 3.06
C LEU A 52 44.05 -13.61 2.83
N ASN A 53 44.28 -14.90 2.65
CA ASN A 53 43.20 -15.87 2.49
C ASN A 53 42.25 -15.91 3.70
N ALA A 54 42.78 -15.74 4.91
CA ALA A 54 41.96 -15.72 6.12
C ALA A 54 41.14 -14.41 6.23
N VAL A 55 41.68 -13.27 5.79
CA VAL A 55 40.94 -11.99 5.69
C VAL A 55 39.84 -12.08 4.63
N ASP A 56 40.15 -12.59 3.45
CA ASP A 56 39.17 -12.74 2.36
C ASP A 56 38.01 -13.64 2.81
N LYS A 57 38.32 -14.73 3.52
CA LYS A 57 37.29 -15.64 4.04
C LYS A 57 36.44 -15.01 5.15
N ASP A 58 37.02 -14.20 6.02
CA ASP A 58 36.26 -13.45 7.04
C ASP A 58 35.34 -12.42 6.37
N PHE A 59 35.81 -11.75 5.31
CA PHE A 59 35.02 -10.81 4.54
C PHE A 59 33.81 -11.48 3.87
N GLU A 60 34.02 -12.61 3.18
CA GLU A 60 32.95 -13.39 2.55
C GLU A 60 31.90 -13.81 3.58
N ASP A 61 32.32 -14.33 4.74
CA ASP A 61 31.40 -14.74 5.81
C ASP A 61 30.56 -13.56 6.32
N TYR A 62 31.19 -12.41 6.57
CA TYR A 62 30.45 -11.21 6.99
C TYR A 62 29.47 -10.73 5.92
N GLU A 63 29.85 -10.78 4.65
CA GLU A 63 28.93 -10.43 3.56
C GLU A 63 27.72 -11.36 3.52
N THR A 64 27.92 -12.68 3.69
CA THR A 64 26.80 -13.62 3.78
C THR A 64 25.91 -13.36 4.98
N GLU A 65 26.48 -13.06 6.15
CA GLU A 65 25.71 -12.77 7.36
C GLU A 65 24.91 -11.47 7.23
N ILE A 66 25.49 -10.45 6.61
CA ILE A 66 24.80 -9.19 6.29
C ILE A 66 23.59 -9.48 5.39
N LEU A 67 23.77 -10.26 4.31
CA LEU A 67 22.66 -10.61 3.41
C LEU A 67 21.55 -11.37 4.14
N LEU A 68 21.92 -12.34 4.99
CA LEU A 68 20.97 -13.10 5.80
C LEU A 68 20.18 -12.18 6.74
N LEU A 69 20.86 -11.30 7.47
CA LEU A 69 20.22 -10.35 8.39
C LEU A 69 19.31 -9.38 7.65
N GLN A 70 19.75 -8.84 6.51
CA GLN A 70 18.94 -7.97 5.67
C GLN A 70 17.67 -8.67 5.17
N SER A 71 17.79 -9.92 4.70
CA SER A 71 16.62 -10.71 4.27
C SER A 71 15.64 -10.95 5.42
N ARG A 72 16.15 -11.18 6.64
CA ARG A 72 15.33 -11.39 7.83
C ARG A 72 14.62 -10.11 8.27
N ILE A 73 15.31 -8.97 8.23
CA ILE A 73 14.72 -7.66 8.49
C ILE A 73 13.60 -7.38 7.50
N LEU A 74 13.84 -7.63 6.20
CA LEU A 74 12.83 -7.44 5.17
C LEU A 74 11.60 -8.32 5.43
N TYR A 75 11.80 -9.61 5.69
CA TYR A 75 10.72 -10.54 6.02
C TYR A 75 9.88 -10.05 7.20
N ILE A 76 10.52 -9.67 8.32
CA ILE A 76 9.82 -9.20 9.52
C ILE A 76 9.06 -7.90 9.24
N LYS A 77 9.67 -6.95 8.50
CA LYS A 77 8.99 -5.71 8.09
C LYS A 77 7.73 -6.01 7.27
N THR A 78 7.81 -6.89 6.29
CA THR A 78 6.65 -7.29 5.48
C THR A 78 5.55 -7.92 6.34
N GLN A 79 5.90 -8.82 7.27
CA GLN A 79 4.89 -9.39 8.18
C GLN A 79 4.28 -8.32 9.09
N GLN A 80 5.06 -7.35 9.58
CA GLN A 80 4.55 -6.25 10.39
C GLN A 80 3.57 -5.39 9.61
N THR A 81 3.86 -5.06 8.35
CA THR A 81 2.96 -4.28 7.49
C THR A 81 1.64 -5.02 7.28
N ARG A 82 1.70 -6.31 6.94
CA ARG A 82 0.49 -7.16 6.77
C ARG A 82 -0.36 -7.20 8.04
N LEU A 83 0.27 -7.36 9.22
CA LEU A 83 -0.44 -7.35 10.49
C LEU A 83 -1.09 -6.00 10.79
N LYS A 84 -0.43 -4.89 10.45
CA LYS A 84 -1.00 -3.53 10.60
C LYS A 84 -2.23 -3.33 9.71
N GLU A 85 -2.17 -3.78 8.45
CA GLU A 85 -3.30 -3.73 7.52
C GLU A 85 -4.48 -4.58 8.05
N HIS A 86 -4.23 -5.83 8.45
CA HIS A 86 -5.28 -6.67 9.03
C HIS A 86 -5.86 -6.10 10.33
N ALA A 87 -5.05 -5.48 11.17
CA ALA A 87 -5.55 -4.83 12.38
C ALA A 87 -6.50 -3.67 12.07
N VAL A 88 -6.27 -2.94 10.98
CA VAL A 88 -7.18 -1.90 10.49
C VAL A 88 -8.52 -2.51 10.06
N ASP A 89 -8.50 -3.61 9.30
CA ASP A 89 -9.72 -4.34 8.90
C ASP A 89 -10.55 -4.80 10.10
N LEU A 90 -9.89 -5.39 11.10
CA LEU A 90 -10.54 -5.83 12.34
C LEU A 90 -11.11 -4.66 13.13
N ARG A 91 -10.42 -3.52 13.17
CA ARG A 91 -10.96 -2.29 13.79
C ARG A 91 -12.19 -1.79 13.05
N TYR A 92 -12.23 -1.90 11.72
CA TYR A 92 -13.42 -1.56 10.95
C TYR A 92 -14.61 -2.47 11.29
N LEU A 93 -14.40 -3.74 11.66
CA LEU A 93 -15.47 -4.63 12.17
C LEU A 93 -16.13 -4.07 13.43
N ASN A 94 -15.38 -3.34 14.26
CA ASN A 94 -15.88 -2.72 15.48
C ASN A 94 -16.47 -1.32 15.26
N SER A 95 -16.48 -0.81 14.03
CA SER A 95 -17.01 0.51 13.71
C SER A 95 -18.48 0.63 14.15
N PRO A 96 -18.87 1.75 14.81
CA PRO A 96 -20.25 1.97 15.26
C PRO A 96 -21.29 1.78 14.15
N ILE A 97 -20.95 2.12 12.90
CA ILE A 97 -21.86 2.02 11.75
C ILE A 97 -22.31 0.58 11.47
N ARG A 98 -21.53 -0.42 11.88
CA ARG A 98 -21.91 -1.84 11.78
C ARG A 98 -22.87 -2.27 12.88
N LYS A 99 -22.91 -1.56 14.01
CA LYS A 99 -23.81 -1.82 15.14
C LYS A 99 -25.17 -1.14 14.98
N VAL A 100 -25.28 -0.16 14.09
CA VAL A 100 -26.55 0.52 13.78
C VAL A 100 -27.55 -0.51 13.23
N PRO A 101 -28.80 -0.59 13.74
CA PRO A 101 -29.85 -1.45 13.18
C PRO A 101 -30.27 -1.05 11.76
N ASN A 102 -30.91 -1.96 11.03
CA ASN A 102 -31.31 -1.68 9.64
C ASN A 102 -32.37 -0.55 9.56
N GLU A 103 -33.25 -0.44 10.56
CA GLU A 103 -34.29 0.57 10.64
C GLU A 103 -33.71 1.99 10.72
N ILE A 104 -32.60 2.14 11.44
CA ILE A 104 -31.90 3.42 11.57
C ILE A 104 -31.12 3.73 10.29
N LEU A 105 -30.48 2.73 9.68
CA LEU A 105 -29.86 2.90 8.35
C LEU A 105 -30.88 3.33 7.31
N LEU A 106 -32.07 2.73 7.30
CA LEU A 106 -33.16 3.12 6.40
C LEU A 106 -33.58 4.58 6.58
N ARG A 107 -33.70 5.06 7.83
CA ARG A 107 -34.00 6.48 8.09
C ARG A 107 -32.88 7.41 7.61
N ILE A 108 -31.62 7.01 7.79
CA ILE A 108 -30.47 7.76 7.27
C ILE A 108 -30.50 7.81 5.74
N PHE A 109 -30.78 6.68 5.10
CA PHE A 109 -30.86 6.60 3.64
C PHE A 109 -32.02 7.41 3.10
N ASP A 110 -33.18 7.37 3.76
CA ASP A 110 -34.35 8.15 3.38
C ASP A 110 -34.06 9.65 3.41
N TYR A 111 -33.35 10.11 4.45
CA TYR A 111 -32.90 11.50 4.57
C TYR A 111 -31.82 11.87 3.54
N ALA A 112 -30.80 11.02 3.37
CA ALA A 112 -29.67 11.28 2.48
C ALA A 112 -30.05 11.20 0.98
N CYS A 113 -30.96 10.28 0.64
CA CYS A 113 -31.44 10.04 -0.72
C CYS A 113 -32.75 10.79 -1.00
N TYR A 114 -32.81 12.08 -0.66
CA TYR A 114 -34.00 12.88 -0.95
C TYR A 114 -34.16 13.18 -2.45
N ARG A 115 -33.07 13.20 -3.23
CA ARG A 115 -33.06 13.45 -4.67
C ARG A 115 -31.87 12.75 -5.34
N ASN A 116 -32.12 11.99 -6.41
CA ASN A 116 -31.11 11.41 -7.30
C ASN A 116 -31.17 12.15 -8.63
N LEU A 117 -30.23 13.05 -8.86
CA LEU A 117 -30.16 13.86 -10.07
C LEU A 117 -29.33 13.12 -11.13
N LEU A 118 -30.00 12.77 -12.22
CA LEU A 118 -29.40 12.36 -13.49
C LEU A 118 -29.32 13.60 -14.38
N GLN A 119 -28.11 13.96 -14.78
CA GLN A 119 -27.87 15.07 -15.69
C GLN A 119 -27.29 14.53 -16.99
N GLU A 120 -27.78 15.04 -18.11
CA GLU A 120 -27.21 14.79 -19.42
C GLU A 120 -25.76 15.28 -19.47
N PHE A 121 -24.85 14.44 -19.98
CA PHE A 121 -23.45 14.79 -20.15
C PHE A 121 -22.88 14.16 -21.44
N PRO A 122 -22.12 14.90 -22.25
CA PRO A 122 -21.85 16.34 -22.13
C PRO A 122 -23.10 17.19 -22.43
N TRP A 123 -23.20 18.35 -21.79
CA TRP A 123 -24.30 19.29 -22.06
C TRP A 123 -24.07 19.97 -23.41
N SER A 124 -25.12 20.19 -24.20
CA SER A 124 -24.97 20.84 -25.52
C SER A 124 -24.48 22.28 -25.36
N GLU A 125 -23.30 22.56 -25.92
CA GLU A 125 -22.72 23.90 -26.00
C GLU A 125 -23.39 24.75 -27.11
N GLU A 126 -24.21 24.13 -27.97
CA GLU A 126 -24.83 24.80 -29.12
C GLU A 126 -25.85 25.85 -28.72
N PHE A 127 -26.46 25.68 -27.54
CA PHE A 127 -27.38 26.64 -26.97
C PHE A 127 -26.76 27.20 -25.69
N LYS A 128 -26.75 28.53 -25.51
CA LYS A 128 -26.20 29.25 -24.34
C LYS A 128 -26.98 28.99 -23.03
N PHE A 129 -27.44 27.77 -22.80
CA PHE A 129 -28.11 27.34 -21.59
C PHE A 129 -27.16 26.44 -20.82
N SER A 130 -26.73 26.90 -19.66
CA SER A 130 -26.01 26.04 -18.72
C SER A 130 -26.99 25.17 -17.94
N PRO A 131 -26.59 23.95 -17.51
CA PRO A 131 -27.39 23.17 -16.59
C PRO A 131 -27.67 23.98 -15.31
N SER A 132 -28.85 23.78 -14.73
CA SER A 132 -29.24 24.46 -13.48
C SER A 132 -28.41 24.00 -12.29
N THR A 133 -27.97 22.73 -12.29
CA THR A 133 -27.10 22.18 -11.25
C THR A 133 -25.70 21.95 -11.81
N PRO A 134 -24.63 22.58 -11.26
CA PRO A 134 -23.27 22.28 -11.68
C PRO A 134 -22.83 20.92 -11.11
N VAL A 135 -22.74 19.90 -11.98
CA VAL A 135 -22.30 18.56 -11.60
C VAL A 135 -20.78 18.45 -11.80
N VAL A 136 -20.04 18.56 -10.71
CA VAL A 136 -18.57 18.32 -10.70
C VAL A 136 -18.26 16.84 -10.51
N ASP A 137 -19.11 16.12 -9.78
CA ASP A 137 -18.97 14.70 -9.48
C ASP A 137 -20.35 14.01 -9.59
N PRO A 138 -20.60 13.21 -10.64
CA PRO A 138 -21.89 12.56 -10.86
C PRO A 138 -22.37 11.70 -9.68
N LEU A 139 -21.45 11.11 -8.90
CA LEU A 139 -21.80 10.24 -7.79
C LEU A 139 -22.36 11.00 -6.59
N LYS A 140 -21.97 12.26 -6.39
CA LYS A 140 -22.55 13.11 -5.32
C LYS A 140 -24.03 13.41 -5.54
N HIS A 141 -24.44 13.43 -6.80
CA HIS A 141 -25.82 13.70 -7.20
C HIS A 141 -26.68 12.44 -7.30
N LEU A 142 -26.08 11.26 -7.11
CA LEU A 142 -26.76 9.96 -7.07
C LEU A 142 -26.57 9.29 -5.70
N PRO A 143 -27.13 9.87 -4.61
CA PRO A 143 -26.91 9.39 -3.26
C PRO A 143 -27.37 7.93 -3.06
N ALA A 144 -28.46 7.48 -3.71
CA ALA A 144 -28.89 6.09 -3.61
C ALA A 144 -27.85 5.12 -4.20
N MET A 145 -27.20 5.51 -5.30
CA MET A 145 -26.12 4.74 -5.91
C MET A 145 -24.86 4.75 -5.05
N SER A 146 -24.48 5.92 -4.54
CA SER A 146 -23.31 6.10 -3.66
C SER A 146 -23.44 5.33 -2.35
N ILE A 147 -24.62 5.31 -1.73
CA ILE A 147 -24.87 4.54 -0.51
C ILE A 147 -24.86 3.03 -0.82
N SER A 148 -25.40 2.62 -1.95
CA SER A 148 -25.43 1.21 -2.38
C SER A 148 -24.06 0.64 -2.75
N SER A 149 -23.05 1.49 -2.98
CA SER A 149 -21.68 1.05 -3.28
C SER A 149 -20.83 0.81 -2.02
N VAL A 150 -21.22 1.34 -0.86
CA VAL A 150 -20.43 1.33 0.38
C VAL A 150 -20.07 -0.10 0.85
N CYS A 151 -21.06 -0.98 1.00
CA CYS A 151 -20.84 -2.37 1.38
C CYS A 151 -22.06 -3.26 1.04
N ALA A 152 -21.89 -4.59 1.13
CA ALA A 152 -22.96 -5.55 0.83
C ALA A 152 -24.22 -5.33 1.69
N ARG A 153 -24.05 -4.99 2.98
CA ARG A 153 -25.17 -4.70 3.89
C ARG A 153 -25.93 -3.46 3.47
N TRP A 154 -25.21 -2.36 3.19
CA TRP A 154 -25.83 -1.10 2.77
C TRP A 154 -26.58 -1.27 1.45
N ARG A 155 -26.00 -2.01 0.50
CA ARG A 155 -26.67 -2.39 -0.75
C ARG A 155 -27.96 -3.15 -0.50
N SER A 156 -27.93 -4.20 0.34
CA SER A 156 -29.13 -4.99 0.65
C SER A 156 -30.23 -4.13 1.27
N VAL A 157 -29.89 -3.27 2.22
CA VAL A 157 -30.85 -2.35 2.86
C VAL A 157 -31.37 -1.32 1.86
N ALA A 158 -30.51 -0.70 1.06
CA ALA A 158 -30.90 0.27 0.04
C ALA A 158 -31.80 -0.33 -1.04
N LEU A 159 -31.55 -1.57 -1.47
CA LEU A 159 -32.40 -2.28 -2.43
C LEU A 159 -33.77 -2.62 -1.85
N SER A 160 -33.87 -2.85 -0.53
CA SER A 160 -35.18 -3.06 0.13
C SER A 160 -36.02 -1.79 0.22
N ALA A 161 -35.41 -0.61 0.07
CA ALA A 161 -36.06 0.69 0.16
C ALA A 161 -36.38 1.25 -1.23
N SER A 162 -37.48 0.82 -1.86
CA SER A 162 -37.87 1.31 -3.18
C SER A 162 -38.03 2.85 -3.26
N ALA A 163 -38.44 3.49 -2.15
CA ALA A 163 -38.68 4.93 -2.07
C ALA A 163 -37.43 5.79 -2.35
N ILE A 164 -36.23 5.33 -2.01
CA ILE A 164 -35.00 6.10 -2.29
C ILE A 164 -34.59 6.03 -3.76
N TRP A 165 -35.08 5.03 -4.50
CA TRP A 165 -34.81 4.87 -5.93
C TRP A 165 -35.87 5.55 -6.81
N SER A 166 -37.04 5.87 -6.28
CA SER A 166 -38.10 6.56 -7.03
C SER A 166 -37.92 8.08 -7.08
N ARG A 167 -37.02 8.64 -6.27
CA ARG A 167 -36.77 10.10 -6.18
C ARG A 167 -35.76 10.56 -7.24
N ILE A 168 -36.06 10.29 -8.51
CA ILE A 168 -35.18 10.64 -9.63
C ILE A 168 -35.56 12.01 -10.16
N SER A 169 -34.56 12.86 -10.39
CA SER A 169 -34.68 14.11 -11.13
C SER A 169 -33.82 14.01 -12.37
N LEU A 170 -34.35 14.46 -13.49
CA LEU A 170 -33.64 14.46 -14.77
C LEU A 170 -33.42 15.91 -15.20
N GLU A 171 -32.18 16.27 -15.48
CA GLU A 171 -31.81 17.52 -16.14
C GLU A 171 -31.31 17.17 -17.55
N LEU A 172 -32.07 17.58 -18.56
CA LEU A 172 -31.77 17.38 -19.98
C LEU A 172 -31.53 18.71 -20.66
N SER A 173 -30.70 18.69 -21.71
CA SER A 173 -30.56 19.79 -22.65
C SER A 173 -31.89 20.09 -23.35
N PRO A 174 -32.24 21.36 -23.57
CA PRO A 174 -33.49 21.78 -24.21
C PRO A 174 -33.69 21.29 -25.66
N GLU A 175 -32.67 20.70 -26.29
CA GLU A 175 -32.79 20.04 -27.59
C GLU A 175 -33.61 18.74 -27.49
N ASN A 176 -33.44 17.98 -26.41
CA ASN A 176 -34.11 16.69 -26.20
C ASN A 176 -35.52 16.81 -25.60
N SER A 177 -35.85 17.94 -24.94
CA SER A 177 -37.20 18.17 -24.40
C SER A 177 -38.25 18.44 -25.48
N ARG A 178 -37.84 18.78 -26.72
CA ARG A 178 -38.72 18.99 -27.88
C ARG A 178 -39.21 17.71 -28.55
N LEU A 179 -38.75 16.53 -28.13
CA LEU A 179 -39.22 15.25 -28.69
C LEU A 179 -40.62 14.81 -28.19
N GLN A 180 -41.23 15.53 -27.24
CA GLN A 180 -42.63 15.27 -26.83
C GLN A 180 -43.69 15.95 -27.71
N ASP A 181 -43.30 16.81 -28.67
CA ASP A 181 -44.26 17.55 -29.51
C ASP A 181 -44.13 17.23 -31.02
N ARG A 182 -43.93 15.95 -31.34
CA ARG A 182 -44.10 15.39 -32.70
C ARG A 182 -45.36 14.52 -32.80
N ARG A 183 -46.48 14.98 -32.26
CA ARG A 183 -47.79 14.65 -32.85
C ARG A 183 -47.94 15.51 -34.10
N PHE A 184 -48.44 14.91 -35.18
CA PHE A 184 -48.53 15.46 -36.54
C PHE A 184 -47.22 15.41 -37.33
N VAL A 185 -46.94 14.30 -38.02
CA VAL A 185 -47.18 14.14 -39.48
C VAL A 185 -47.04 12.65 -39.79
N LEU A 186 -48.17 11.92 -39.81
CA LEU A 186 -48.36 10.76 -40.67
C LEU A 186 -49.77 10.85 -41.25
N SER A 187 -50.01 11.90 -42.04
CA SER A 187 -51.03 11.88 -43.09
C SER A 187 -50.30 11.74 -44.40
N GLY A 188 -50.23 10.51 -44.90
CA GLY A 188 -49.59 10.22 -46.17
C GLY A 188 -49.03 8.82 -46.24
N PHE A 189 -49.85 7.81 -45.98
CA PHE A 189 -49.77 6.55 -46.73
C PHE A 189 -51.15 5.91 -46.78
N SER A 190 -51.58 5.74 -48.04
CA SER A 190 -52.80 5.13 -48.59
C SER A 190 -54.11 5.92 -48.50
#